data_AF-A0A6N8BUA4-F1
#
_entry.id   AF-A0A6N8BUA4-F1
#
_cell.length_a   1.000
_cell.length_b   1.000
_cell.length_c   1.000
_cell.angle_alpha   90.00
_cell.angle_beta   90.00
_cell.angle_gamma   90.00
#
_symmetry.space_group_name_H-M   'P 1'
#
loop_
_entity.id
_entity.type
_entity.pdbx_description
1 polymer ?
#
loop_
_entity_poly.entity_id
_entity_poly.type
_entity_poly.pdbx_seq_one_letter_code
_entity_poly.pdbx_strand_id
1 'polypeptide(L)'
;MSANTNEQPLTSLITWLRNRHAEVMTTEAQALARLDAGDTPGHNELMHRKAELLAAMADDAKPLLEPLPGEARFNYALALEGFSASARMSLRLNSVFYMSALLYPDDHKPGQPDNLTQCIDRMEKLGLEFRKD
;
A
#
# COMPACT_ATOMS: atom_id res chain seq x y z
N MET A 1 -21.95 -26.07 9.81
CA MET A 1 -21.57 -24.65 9.55
C MET A 1 -20.07 -24.57 9.73
N SER A 2 -19.31 -24.88 8.69
CA SER A 2 -17.85 -24.71 8.71
C SER A 2 -17.57 -23.32 8.17
N ALA A 3 -17.20 -22.38 9.03
CA ALA A 3 -16.68 -21.10 8.58
C ALA A 3 -15.42 -21.37 7.75
N ASN A 4 -15.42 -20.89 6.50
CA ASN A 4 -14.34 -21.09 5.55
C ASN A 4 -13.01 -20.60 6.14
N THR A 5 -12.07 -21.51 6.38
CA THR A 5 -10.74 -21.22 6.95
C THR A 5 -9.93 -20.22 6.12
N ASN A 6 -10.29 -19.98 4.85
CA ASN A 6 -9.64 -19.04 3.94
C ASN A 6 -10.23 -17.61 3.95
N GLU A 7 -11.38 -17.37 4.59
CA GLU A 7 -11.99 -16.03 4.67
C GLU A 7 -11.29 -15.13 5.70
N GLN A 8 -10.86 -15.71 6.81
CA GLN A 8 -10.17 -15.00 7.88
C GLN A 8 -8.80 -14.47 7.45
N PRO A 9 -7.94 -15.24 6.74
CA PRO A 9 -6.66 -14.74 6.24
C PRO A 9 -6.80 -13.57 5.27
N LEU A 10 -7.69 -13.65 4.28
CA LEU A 10 -7.87 -12.56 3.31
C LEU A 10 -8.43 -11.30 3.97
N THR A 11 -9.43 -11.44 4.84
CA THR A 11 -9.99 -10.30 5.59
C THR A 11 -8.93 -9.64 6.47
N SER A 12 -8.05 -10.44 7.09
CA SER A 12 -6.93 -9.93 7.89
C SER A 12 -5.92 -9.16 7.04
N LEU A 13 -5.56 -9.70 5.87
CA LEU A 13 -4.68 -9.00 4.92
C LEU A 13 -5.28 -7.68 4.45
N ILE A 14 -6.55 -7.67 4.03
CA ILE A 14 -7.23 -6.45 3.56
C ILE A 14 -7.30 -5.41 4.68
N THR A 15 -7.69 -5.82 5.88
CA THR A 15 -7.76 -4.92 7.05
C THR A 15 -6.40 -4.30 7.34
N TRP A 16 -5.34 -5.12 7.33
CA TRP A 16 -3.99 -4.63 7.54
C TRP A 16 -3.52 -3.67 6.44
N LEU A 17 -3.82 -3.97 5.17
CA LEU A 17 -3.47 -3.10 4.04
C LEU A 17 -4.21 -1.76 4.11
N ARG A 18 -5.48 -1.74 4.53
CA ARG A 18 -6.24 -0.50 4.74
C ARG A 18 -5.64 0.34 5.88
N ASN A 19 -5.22 -0.30 6.97
CA ASN A 19 -4.53 0.41 8.06
C ASN A 19 -3.20 0.99 7.61
N ARG A 20 -2.39 0.21 6.87
CA ARG A 20 -1.12 0.67 6.29
C ARG A 20 -1.33 1.84 5.32
N HIS A 21 -2.34 1.75 4.47
CA HIS A 21 -2.73 2.84 3.57
C HIS A 21 -3.13 4.10 4.33
N ALA A 22 -3.97 3.98 5.36
CA ALA A 22 -4.36 5.11 6.19
C ALA A 22 -3.16 5.79 6.88
N GLU A 23 -2.17 5.01 7.33
CA GLU A 23 -0.90 5.50 7.88
C GLU A 23 -0.11 6.31 6.83
N VAL A 24 0.00 5.78 5.61
CA VAL A 24 0.67 6.44 4.48
C VAL A 24 -0.02 7.75 4.11
N MET A 25 -1.35 7.74 3.99
CA MET A 25 -2.13 8.93 3.64
C MET A 25 -2.10 9.99 4.74
N THR A 26 -2.11 9.58 6.01
CA THR A 26 -1.94 10.49 7.14
C THR A 26 -0.56 11.14 7.13
N THR A 27 0.49 10.35 6.86
CA THR A 27 1.87 10.84 6.74
C THR A 27 2.00 11.84 5.58
N GLU A 28 1.39 11.54 4.43
CA GLU A 28 1.36 12.44 3.28
C GLU A 28 0.64 13.77 3.59
N ALA A 29 -0.54 13.70 4.21
CA ALA A 29 -1.29 14.90 4.59
C ALA A 29 -0.49 15.79 5.57
N GLN A 30 0.22 15.18 6.52
CA GLN A 30 1.12 15.91 7.41
C GLN A 30 2.30 16.53 6.65
N ALA A 31 2.89 15.82 5.68
CA ALA A 31 3.98 16.34 4.86
C ALA A 31 3.54 17.57 4.06
N LEU A 32 2.33 17.53 3.47
CA LEU A 32 1.77 18.66 2.74
C LEU A 32 1.51 19.85 3.67
N ALA A 33 0.97 19.62 4.87
CA ALA A 33 0.78 20.68 5.86
C ALA A 33 2.10 21.35 6.30
N ARG A 34 3.21 20.58 6.38
CA ARG A 34 4.55 21.14 6.62
C ARG A 34 5.02 22.03 5.48
N LEU A 35 4.81 21.59 4.24
CA LEU A 35 5.14 22.37 3.06
C LEU A 35 4.36 23.69 3.02
N ASP A 36 3.06 23.65 3.32
CA ASP A 36 2.20 24.84 3.40
C ASP A 36 2.65 25.84 4.48
N ALA A 37 3.22 25.33 5.58
CA ALA A 37 3.82 26.14 6.65
C ALA A 37 5.24 26.65 6.33
N GLY A 38 5.80 26.30 5.16
CA GLY A 38 7.16 26.65 4.75
C GLY A 38 8.26 25.78 5.39
N ASP A 39 7.90 24.69 6.05
CA ASP A 39 8.81 23.72 6.67
C ASP A 39 9.21 22.62 5.69
N THR A 40 10.09 22.98 4.73
CA THR A 40 10.62 22.03 3.74
C THR A 40 11.39 20.86 4.38
N PRO A 41 12.23 21.04 5.41
CA PRO A 41 12.87 19.92 6.08
C PRO A 41 11.85 18.93 6.66
N GLY A 42 10.84 19.41 7.38
CA GLY A 42 9.78 18.56 7.94
C GLY A 42 8.94 17.87 6.86
N HIS A 43 8.69 18.53 5.72
CA HIS A 43 8.06 17.91 4.55
C HIS A 43 8.89 16.73 4.03
N ASN A 44 10.20 16.94 3.83
CA ASN A 44 11.10 15.93 3.30
C ASN A 44 11.20 14.70 4.23
N GLU A 45 11.30 14.93 5.54
CA GLU A 45 11.32 13.85 6.55
C GLU A 45 10.06 12.98 6.48
N LEU A 46 8.87 13.61 6.34
CA LEU A 46 7.61 12.87 6.23
C LEU A 46 7.47 12.15 4.88
N MET A 47 7.98 12.71 3.79
CA MET A 47 8.02 12.01 2.49
C MET A 47 8.95 10.78 2.52
N HIS A 48 10.08 10.89 3.22
CA HIS A 48 10.92 9.73 3.52
C HIS A 48 10.13 8.69 4.32
N ARG A 49 9.44 9.11 5.38
CA ARG A 49 8.65 8.20 6.21
C ARG A 49 7.55 7.49 5.44
N LYS A 50 6.83 8.19 4.55
CA LYS A 50 5.86 7.60 3.62
C LYS A 50 6.50 6.50 2.78
N ALA A 51 7.67 6.78 2.19
CA ALA A 51 8.36 5.82 1.36
C ALA A 51 8.86 4.61 2.15
N GLU A 52 9.31 4.78 3.40
CA GLU A 52 9.68 3.66 4.28
C GLU A 52 8.50 2.73 4.57
N LEU A 53 7.32 3.28 4.87
CA LEU A 53 6.10 2.50 5.13
C LEU A 53 5.71 1.64 3.93
N LEU A 54 5.84 2.19 2.72
CA LEU A 54 5.58 1.47 1.46
C LEU A 54 6.69 0.47 1.14
N ALA A 55 7.95 0.82 1.39
CA ALA A 55 9.11 -0.03 1.15
C ALA A 55 9.07 -1.32 2.00
N ALA A 56 8.62 -1.23 3.24
CA ALA A 56 8.48 -2.37 4.15
C ALA A 56 7.19 -3.19 3.91
N MET A 57 6.24 -2.68 3.13
CA MET A 57 4.89 -3.25 3.02
C MET A 57 4.87 -4.72 2.56
N ALA A 58 5.65 -5.07 1.53
CA ALA A 58 5.70 -6.44 1.02
C ALA A 58 6.29 -7.42 2.05
N ASP A 59 7.31 -6.99 2.81
CA ASP A 59 7.94 -7.80 3.84
C ASP A 59 7.02 -8.00 5.04
N ASP A 60 6.39 -6.92 5.52
CA ASP A 60 5.47 -6.96 6.66
C ASP A 60 4.20 -7.79 6.35
N ALA A 61 3.80 -7.86 5.08
CA ALA A 61 2.63 -8.63 4.66
C ALA A 61 2.88 -10.15 4.58
N LYS A 62 4.14 -10.62 4.59
CA LYS A 62 4.47 -12.05 4.43
C LYS A 62 3.71 -12.99 5.38
N PRO A 63 3.62 -12.71 6.70
CA PRO A 63 2.88 -13.57 7.62
C PRO A 63 1.37 -13.62 7.33
N LEU A 64 0.81 -12.54 6.77
CA LEU A 64 -0.61 -12.46 6.41
C LEU A 64 -0.90 -13.17 5.07
N LEU A 65 0.10 -13.27 4.21
CA LEU A 65 0.03 -13.96 2.93
C LEU A 65 0.24 -15.47 3.07
N GLU A 66 0.99 -15.94 4.07
CA GLU A 66 1.34 -17.35 4.26
C GLU A 66 0.14 -18.33 4.22
N PRO A 67 -1.00 -18.03 4.88
CA PRO A 67 -2.15 -18.93 4.91
C PRO A 67 -2.99 -18.93 3.63
N LEU A 68 -2.71 -18.03 2.67
CA LEU A 68 -3.49 -17.94 1.43
C LEU A 68 -3.10 -19.04 0.42
N PRO A 69 -4.02 -19.46 -0.47
CA PRO A 69 -3.75 -20.44 -1.52
C PRO A 69 -2.60 -20.00 -2.44
N GLY A 70 -1.83 -20.95 -2.97
CA GLY A 70 -0.56 -20.69 -3.67
C GLY A 70 -0.62 -19.64 -4.78
N GLU A 71 -1.64 -19.69 -5.65
CA GLU A 71 -1.80 -18.72 -6.74
C GLU A 71 -2.20 -17.33 -6.22
N ALA A 72 -3.22 -17.25 -5.35
CA ALA A 72 -3.64 -15.98 -4.75
C ALA A 72 -2.51 -15.33 -3.94
N ARG A 73 -1.82 -16.13 -3.12
CA ARG A 73 -0.64 -15.71 -2.35
C ARG A 73 0.44 -15.14 -3.25
N PHE A 74 0.77 -15.82 -4.35
CA PHE A 74 1.78 -15.36 -5.31
C PHE A 74 1.38 -14.03 -5.96
N ASN A 75 0.15 -13.95 -6.47
CA ASN A 75 -0.36 -12.75 -7.14
C ASN A 75 -0.39 -11.53 -6.21
N TYR A 76 -0.83 -11.71 -4.96
CA TYR A 76 -0.87 -10.63 -3.98
C TYR A 76 0.54 -10.24 -3.52
N ALA A 77 1.43 -11.20 -3.29
CA ALA A 77 2.83 -10.90 -2.98
C ALA A 77 3.51 -10.09 -4.09
N LEU A 78 3.32 -10.48 -5.35
CA LEU A 78 3.88 -9.77 -6.50
C LEU A 78 3.34 -8.34 -6.61
N ALA A 79 2.04 -8.15 -6.37
CA ALA A 79 1.43 -6.83 -6.38
C ALA A 79 2.02 -5.92 -5.29
N LEU A 80 2.15 -6.41 -4.05
CA LEU A 80 2.73 -5.64 -2.94
C LEU A 80 4.22 -5.33 -3.18
N GLU A 81 4.96 -6.29 -3.74
CA GLU A 81 6.38 -6.11 -4.08
C GLU A 81 6.58 -4.98 -5.09
N GLY A 82 5.66 -4.75 -6.02
CA GLY A 82 5.72 -3.63 -6.96
C GLY A 82 5.75 -2.27 -6.26
N PHE A 83 4.87 -2.06 -5.27
CA PHE A 83 4.84 -0.84 -4.47
C PHE A 83 6.12 -0.70 -3.62
N SER A 84 6.52 -1.78 -2.95
CA SER A 84 7.71 -1.78 -2.09
C SER A 84 9.00 -1.58 -2.86
N ALA A 85 9.13 -2.13 -4.07
CA ALA A 85 10.28 -1.93 -4.93
C ALA A 85 10.37 -0.48 -5.42
N SER A 86 9.26 0.12 -5.84
CA SER A 86 9.20 1.54 -6.23
C SER A 86 9.60 2.47 -5.09
N ALA A 87 9.09 2.21 -3.88
CA ALA A 87 9.42 3.00 -2.70
C ALA A 87 10.89 2.84 -2.26
N ARG A 88 11.45 1.62 -2.34
CA ARG A 88 12.90 1.40 -2.12
C ARG A 88 13.74 2.14 -3.16
N MET A 89 13.30 2.20 -4.41
CA MET A 89 13.97 2.97 -5.45
C MET A 89 13.98 4.46 -5.13
N SER A 90 12.84 5.04 -4.75
CA SER A 90 12.77 6.48 -4.41
C SER A 90 13.65 6.84 -3.22
N LEU A 91 13.69 5.97 -2.19
CA LEU A 91 14.60 6.09 -1.04
C LEU A 91 16.06 6.04 -1.47
N ARG A 92 16.43 5.08 -2.32
CA ARG A 92 17.80 4.95 -2.85
C ARG A 92 18.24 6.16 -3.65
N LEU A 93 17.33 6.77 -4.40
CA LEU A 93 17.57 8.01 -5.16
C LEU A 93 17.53 9.26 -4.27
N ASN A 94 17.12 9.13 -3.00
CA ASN A 94 16.90 10.25 -2.08
C ASN A 94 16.05 11.38 -2.70
N SER A 95 15.02 11.00 -3.46
CA SER A 95 14.23 11.93 -4.26
C SER A 95 12.83 12.09 -3.73
N VAL A 96 12.58 13.24 -3.09
CA VAL A 96 11.26 13.64 -2.57
C VAL A 96 10.22 13.69 -3.68
N PHE A 97 10.62 14.10 -4.89
CA PHE A 97 9.74 14.07 -6.07
C PHE A 97 9.25 12.66 -6.39
N TYR A 98 10.13 11.66 -6.40
CA TYR A 98 9.70 10.28 -6.62
C TYR A 98 8.87 9.74 -5.43
N MET A 99 9.19 10.16 -4.20
CA MET A 99 8.45 9.73 -3.00
C MET A 99 7.00 10.24 -2.98
N SER A 100 6.76 11.46 -3.46
CA SER A 100 5.40 12.01 -3.54
C SER A 100 4.54 11.27 -4.56
N ALA A 101 5.13 10.83 -5.66
CA ALA A 101 4.43 10.15 -6.76
C ALA A 101 4.16 8.64 -6.54
N LEU A 102 4.64 8.02 -5.46
CA LEU A 102 4.63 6.54 -5.29
C LEU A 102 3.28 5.84 -5.48
N LEU A 103 2.17 6.52 -5.20
CA LEU A 103 0.82 5.93 -5.27
C LEU A 103 -0.02 6.44 -6.44
N TYR A 104 0.48 7.42 -7.20
CA TYR A 104 -0.31 8.14 -8.18
C TYR A 104 0.29 7.94 -9.57
N PRO A 105 -0.50 7.57 -10.59
CA PRO A 105 -0.04 7.66 -11.97
C PRO A 105 0.18 9.14 -12.36
N ASP A 106 0.99 9.36 -13.41
CA ASP A 106 1.33 10.70 -13.88
C ASP A 106 0.10 11.56 -14.26
N ASP A 107 -1.02 10.93 -14.62
CA ASP A 107 -2.27 11.58 -15.02
C ASP A 107 -3.35 11.60 -13.90
N HIS A 108 -2.95 11.33 -12.66
CA HIS A 108 -3.87 11.29 -11.52
C HIS A 108 -4.61 12.62 -11.33
N LYS A 109 -5.93 12.53 -11.15
CA LYS A 109 -6.80 13.68 -10.87
C LYS A 109 -7.30 13.67 -9.44
N PRO A 110 -7.46 14.84 -8.79
CA PRO A 110 -8.10 14.94 -7.49
C PRO A 110 -9.45 14.21 -7.46
N GLY A 111 -9.64 13.34 -6.47
CA GLY A 111 -10.86 12.52 -6.31
C GLY A 111 -10.80 11.14 -6.97
N GLN A 112 -9.75 10.81 -7.73
CA GLN A 112 -9.50 9.43 -8.15
C GLN A 112 -8.89 8.62 -6.99
N PRO A 113 -9.14 7.30 -6.92
CA PRO A 113 -8.45 6.45 -5.97
C PRO A 113 -6.98 6.28 -6.37
N ASP A 114 -6.10 6.25 -5.38
CA ASP A 114 -4.69 5.94 -5.59
C ASP A 114 -4.48 4.45 -5.96
N ASN A 115 -3.31 4.13 -6.49
CA ASN A 115 -2.99 2.79 -6.98
C ASN A 115 -3.06 1.72 -5.88
N LEU A 116 -2.73 2.05 -4.62
CA LEU A 116 -2.83 1.10 -3.51
C LEU A 116 -4.28 0.84 -3.13
N THR A 117 -5.13 1.88 -3.08
CA THR A 117 -6.58 1.71 -2.92
C THR A 117 -7.16 0.78 -3.99
N GLN A 118 -6.85 1.04 -5.28
CA GLN A 118 -7.33 0.20 -6.38
C GLN A 118 -6.84 -1.24 -6.28
N CYS A 119 -5.61 -1.44 -5.80
CA CYS A 119 -5.04 -2.77 -5.57
C CYS A 119 -5.82 -3.52 -4.48
N ILE A 120 -6.08 -2.88 -3.34
CA ILE A 120 -6.82 -3.47 -2.22
C ILE A 120 -8.25 -3.82 -2.65
N ASP A 121 -8.93 -2.91 -3.36
CA ASP A 121 -10.29 -3.15 -3.88
C ASP A 121 -10.34 -4.35 -4.82
N ARG A 122 -9.30 -4.52 -5.65
CA ARG A 122 -9.17 -5.67 -6.56
C ARG A 122 -8.94 -6.97 -5.79
N MET A 123 -8.08 -6.97 -4.77
CA MET A 123 -7.85 -8.15 -3.92
C MET A 123 -9.13 -8.57 -3.20
N GLU A 124 -9.89 -7.60 -2.68
CA GLU A 124 -11.19 -7.82 -2.06
C GLU A 124 -12.15 -8.46 -3.05
N LYS A 125 -12.34 -7.85 -4.22
CA LYS A 125 -13.27 -8.35 -5.26
C LYS A 125 -12.91 -9.74 -5.77
N LEU A 126 -11.64 -10.00 -6.10
CA LEU A 126 -11.19 -11.32 -6.56
C LEU A 126 -11.42 -12.38 -5.48
N GLY A 127 -11.14 -12.03 -4.22
CA GLY A 127 -11.49 -12.84 -3.07
C GLY A 127 -12.98 -13.20 -3.01
N LEU A 128 -13.88 -12.28 -3.37
CA LEU A 128 -15.32 -12.56 -3.44
C LEU A 128 -15.70 -13.49 -4.59
N GLU A 129 -14.98 -13.43 -5.73
CA GLU A 129 -15.24 -14.25 -6.91
C GLU A 129 -14.87 -15.73 -6.67
N PHE A 130 -13.79 -16.00 -5.95
CA PHE A 130 -13.44 -17.35 -5.49
C PHE A 130 -14.47 -17.98 -4.52
N ARG A 131 -15.46 -17.22 -4.03
CA ARG A 131 -16.53 -17.73 -3.14
C ARG A 131 -17.77 -18.22 -3.88
N LYS A 132 -17.88 -18.03 -5.20
CA LYS A 132 -19.10 -18.31 -5.96
C LYS A 132 -19.20 -19.75 -6.47
N ASP A 133 -18.26 -20.62 -6.12
CA ASP A 133 -18.20 -22.02 -6.56
C ASP A 133 -18.62 -22.98 -5.44
#